data_AF-B2TJM1-F1
#
_entry.id   AF-B2TJM1-F1
#
_cell.length_a   1.000
_cell.length_b   1.000
_cell.length_c   1.000
_cell.angle_alpha   90.00
_cell.angle_beta   90.00
_cell.angle_gamma   90.00
#
_symmetry.space_group_name_H-M   'P 1'
#
loop_
_entity.id
_entity.type
_entity.pdbx_description
1 polymer ?
#
loop_
_entity_poly.entity_id
_entity_poly.type
_entity_poly.pdbx_seq_one_letter_code
_entity_poly.pdbx_strand_id
1 'polypeptide(L)'
;MKKVLSCLMFIIIFSTLIVGCTSSNMVNNNNSEELNYEEVKNSLIRFHVIANSDTNEDQSLKLKVRDEVINYLYPYLNKSDSLDESREIIKNNIEEVRSIAEKVIKDNNYNYDVNIELSRENFPEKSYGNIVLPQGNYEAFRIIIGSGQGRNWWCVMFPPLCFVDESKAKIEYEKTQNKIKEEVNKKDSKDNIKIKFKVVEVIDNLLK
;
A
#
# COMPACT_ATOMS: atom_id res chain seq x y z
N MET A 1 -62.93 -30.05 -18.87
CA MET A 1 -61.89 -30.64 -17.99
C MET A 1 -60.48 -30.56 -18.58
N LYS A 2 -60.23 -30.99 -19.83
CA LYS A 2 -58.88 -30.94 -20.46
C LYS A 2 -58.26 -29.55 -20.61
N LYS A 3 -59.05 -28.50 -20.89
CA LYS A 3 -58.56 -27.11 -21.05
C LYS A 3 -58.11 -26.45 -19.74
N VAL A 4 -58.75 -26.81 -18.62
CA VAL A 4 -58.42 -26.28 -17.28
C VAL A 4 -57.15 -26.96 -16.74
N LEU A 5 -56.99 -28.25 -17.01
CA LEU A 5 -55.80 -29.02 -16.62
C LEU A 5 -54.54 -28.57 -17.38
N SER A 6 -54.69 -28.19 -18.65
CA SER A 6 -53.60 -27.65 -19.48
C SER A 6 -53.14 -26.26 -19.01
N CYS A 7 -54.06 -25.38 -18.58
CA CYS A 7 -53.69 -24.09 -18.00
C CYS A 7 -52.96 -24.22 -16.66
N LEU A 8 -53.38 -25.17 -15.81
CA LEU A 8 -52.73 -25.45 -14.53
C LEU A 8 -51.29 -25.97 -14.70
N MET A 9 -51.02 -26.82 -15.69
CA MET A 9 -49.66 -27.27 -15.98
C MET A 9 -48.75 -26.16 -16.49
N PHE A 10 -49.26 -25.23 -17.30
CA PHE A 10 -48.47 -24.09 -17.78
C PHE A 10 -48.11 -23.11 -16.67
N ILE A 11 -48.99 -22.89 -15.69
CA ILE A 11 -48.73 -22.01 -14.54
C ILE A 11 -47.65 -22.60 -13.60
N ILE A 12 -47.62 -23.93 -13.43
CA ILE A 12 -46.62 -24.63 -12.60
C ILE A 12 -45.24 -24.64 -13.28
N ILE A 13 -45.18 -24.70 -14.61
CA ILE A 13 -43.92 -24.63 -15.37
C ILE A 13 -43.36 -23.20 -15.40
N PHE A 14 -44.23 -22.18 -15.39
CA PHE A 14 -43.79 -20.78 -15.35
C PHE A 14 -43.29 -20.34 -13.97
N SER A 15 -43.80 -20.94 -12.89
CA SER A 15 -43.34 -20.63 -11.52
C SER A 15 -41.99 -21.24 -11.18
N THR A 16 -41.62 -22.38 -11.77
CA THR A 16 -40.29 -23.01 -11.55
C THR A 16 -39.16 -22.35 -12.34
N LEU A 17 -39.47 -21.58 -13.39
CA LEU A 17 -38.50 -20.78 -14.15
C LEU A 17 -38.06 -19.49 -13.44
N ILE A 18 -38.82 -19.00 -12.46
CA ILE A 18 -38.51 -17.76 -11.72
C ILE A 18 -37.60 -18.02 -10.50
N VAL A 19 -37.50 -19.26 -10.03
CA VAL A 19 -36.69 -19.64 -8.85
C VAL A 19 -35.23 -19.97 -9.23
N GLY A 20 -34.89 -20.02 -10.52
CA GLY A 20 -33.56 -20.39 -11.02
C GLY A 20 -32.49 -19.29 -11.03
N CYS A 21 -32.78 -18.08 -10.57
CA CYS A 21 -31.81 -16.98 -10.48
C CYS A 21 -31.84 -16.31 -9.10
N THR A 22 -31.87 -17.09 -8.02
CA THR A 22 -31.27 -16.58 -6.78
C THR A 22 -29.78 -16.78 -6.94
N SER A 23 -29.10 -15.69 -7.27
CA SER A 23 -27.66 -15.54 -7.22
C SER A 23 -27.11 -16.36 -6.06
N SER A 24 -26.23 -17.31 -6.36
CA SER A 24 -25.23 -17.70 -5.39
C SER A 24 -24.55 -16.40 -4.97
N ASN A 25 -24.96 -15.85 -3.84
CA ASN A 25 -24.11 -14.99 -3.05
C ASN A 25 -22.97 -15.89 -2.62
N MET A 26 -22.02 -16.09 -3.53
CA MET A 26 -20.67 -16.44 -3.19
C MET A 26 -20.19 -15.21 -2.42
N VAL A 27 -20.45 -15.21 -1.12
CA VAL A 27 -19.75 -14.37 -0.15
C VAL A 27 -18.31 -14.82 -0.28
N ASN A 28 -17.60 -14.22 -1.25
CA ASN A 28 -16.16 -14.22 -1.27
C ASN A 28 -15.79 -13.44 -0.01
N ASN A 29 -15.52 -14.17 1.05
CA ASN A 29 -15.04 -13.68 2.33
C ASN A 29 -13.59 -13.19 2.20
N ASN A 30 -13.30 -12.46 1.12
CA ASN A 30 -12.08 -11.69 0.98
C ASN A 30 -12.35 -10.35 1.65
N ASN A 31 -12.45 -10.37 2.99
CA ASN A 31 -12.53 -9.16 3.80
C ASN A 31 -11.17 -8.44 3.71
N SER A 32 -10.92 -7.79 2.58
CA SER A 32 -9.83 -6.86 2.45
C SER A 32 -10.18 -5.62 3.26
N GLU A 33 -9.37 -5.30 4.27
CA GLU A 33 -9.55 -4.13 5.12
C GLU A 33 -9.07 -2.90 4.34
N GLU A 34 -10.03 -2.06 3.93
CA GLU A 34 -9.73 -0.75 3.39
C GLU A 34 -9.35 0.19 4.53
N LEU A 35 -8.13 0.70 4.47
CA LEU A 35 -7.59 1.57 5.49
C LEU A 35 -8.07 3.01 5.28
N ASN A 36 -8.29 3.75 6.36
CA ASN A 36 -8.64 5.17 6.29
C ASN A 36 -7.38 6.00 5.96
N TYR A 37 -7.46 6.85 4.92
CA TYR A 37 -6.34 7.69 4.49
C TYR A 37 -5.80 8.60 5.60
N GLU A 38 -6.68 9.26 6.36
CA GLU A 38 -6.30 10.22 7.39
C GLU A 38 -5.51 9.57 8.54
N GLU A 39 -5.83 8.31 8.83
CA GLU A 39 -5.13 7.49 9.81
C GLU A 39 -3.75 7.08 9.31
N VAL A 40 -3.66 6.54 8.08
CA VAL A 40 -2.44 5.85 7.62
C VAL A 40 -1.45 6.73 6.83
N LYS A 41 -1.84 7.94 6.40
CA LYS A 41 -0.99 8.79 5.54
C LYS A 41 0.38 9.19 6.12
N ASN A 42 0.56 9.03 7.42
CA ASN A 42 1.79 9.36 8.15
C ASN A 42 2.36 8.15 8.91
N SER A 43 1.87 6.94 8.67
CA SER A 43 2.31 5.71 9.35
C SER A 43 3.15 4.80 8.45
N LEU A 44 3.51 5.27 7.25
CA LEU A 44 4.15 4.46 6.22
C LEU A 44 5.07 5.29 5.33
N ILE A 45 6.09 4.63 4.78
CA ILE A 45 6.95 5.15 3.71
C ILE A 45 6.66 4.30 2.47
N ARG A 46 6.15 4.93 1.41
CA ARG A 46 5.93 4.26 0.13
C ARG A 46 7.22 4.15 -0.66
N PHE A 47 7.24 3.22 -1.61
CA PHE A 47 8.31 3.11 -2.60
C PHE A 47 7.74 3.24 -4.00
N HIS A 48 8.43 4.00 -4.83
CA HIS A 48 7.98 4.33 -6.17
C HIS A 48 9.16 4.33 -7.14
N VAL A 49 9.11 3.48 -8.15
CA VAL A 49 10.09 3.48 -9.24
C VAL A 49 9.38 3.85 -10.54
N ILE A 50 9.91 4.86 -11.23
CA ILE A 50 9.34 5.43 -12.46
C ILE A 50 10.31 5.14 -13.60
N ALA A 51 9.81 4.51 -14.66
CA ALA A 51 10.61 4.22 -15.85
C ALA A 51 10.81 5.48 -16.69
N ASN A 52 11.83 5.46 -17.55
CA ASN A 52 12.05 6.53 -18.51
C ASN A 52 10.86 6.67 -19.49
N SER A 53 10.36 5.55 -20.04
CA SER A 53 9.20 5.52 -20.93
C SER A 53 8.37 4.23 -20.79
N ASP A 54 7.35 4.08 -21.63
CA ASP A 54 6.42 2.96 -21.63
C ASP A 54 6.88 1.75 -22.47
N THR A 55 8.04 1.85 -23.12
CA THR A 55 8.64 0.76 -23.89
C THR A 55 8.93 -0.46 -23.03
N ASN A 56 8.89 -1.66 -23.61
CA ASN A 56 9.13 -2.89 -22.85
C ASN A 56 10.54 -2.92 -22.26
N GLU A 57 11.49 -2.33 -22.97
CA GLU A 57 12.89 -2.16 -22.60
C GLU A 57 13.03 -1.31 -21.33
N ASP A 58 12.46 -0.11 -21.29
CA ASP A 58 12.53 0.77 -20.12
C ASP A 58 11.77 0.19 -18.92
N GLN A 59 10.70 -0.56 -19.19
CA GLN A 59 9.94 -1.24 -18.15
C GLN A 59 10.71 -2.41 -17.56
N SER A 60 11.44 -3.18 -18.38
CA SER A 60 12.35 -4.22 -17.91
C SER A 60 13.50 -3.62 -17.10
N LEU A 61 14.09 -2.52 -17.58
CA LEU A 61 15.16 -1.81 -16.88
C LEU A 61 14.70 -1.32 -15.50
N LYS A 62 13.51 -0.72 -15.40
CA LYS A 62 12.90 -0.32 -14.12
C LYS A 62 12.81 -1.48 -13.13
N LEU A 63 12.38 -2.66 -13.58
CA LEU A 63 12.26 -3.83 -12.71
C LEU A 63 13.63 -4.31 -12.19
N LYS A 64 14.67 -4.26 -13.04
CA LYS A 64 16.04 -4.57 -12.61
C LYS A 64 16.56 -3.58 -11.58
N VAL A 65 16.39 -2.28 -11.81
CA VAL A 65 16.78 -1.23 -10.85
C VAL A 65 16.03 -1.44 -9.53
N ARG A 66 14.71 -1.65 -9.59
CA ARG A 66 13.89 -1.95 -8.43
C ARG A 66 14.45 -3.13 -7.63
N ASP A 67 14.73 -4.26 -8.29
CA ASP A 67 15.14 -5.49 -7.60
C ASP A 67 16.49 -5.33 -6.91
N GLU A 68 17.47 -4.71 -7.57
CA GLU A 68 18.79 -4.45 -6.96
C GLU A 68 18.69 -3.50 -5.76
N VAL A 69 17.87 -2.45 -5.86
CA VAL A 69 17.66 -1.50 -4.75
C VAL A 69 16.94 -2.17 -3.57
N ILE A 70 15.90 -2.97 -3.84
CA ILE A 70 15.20 -3.73 -2.80
C ILE A 70 16.17 -4.69 -2.11
N ASN A 71 16.96 -5.44 -2.88
CA ASN A 71 17.94 -6.38 -2.34
C ASN A 71 18.98 -5.68 -1.46
N TYR A 72 19.43 -4.49 -1.86
CA TYR A 72 20.38 -3.71 -1.09
C TYR A 72 19.78 -3.16 0.22
N LEU A 73 18.58 -2.58 0.16
CA LEU A 73 17.96 -1.94 1.34
C LEU A 73 17.36 -2.95 2.33
N TYR A 74 17.00 -4.16 1.87
CA TYR A 74 16.33 -5.16 2.69
C TYR A 74 17.03 -5.48 4.02
N PRO A 75 18.35 -5.73 4.09
CA PRO A 75 19.02 -6.08 5.36
C PRO A 75 18.99 -4.96 6.41
N TYR A 76 18.86 -3.71 5.96
CA TYR A 76 18.77 -2.54 6.82
C TYR A 76 17.33 -2.33 7.28
N LEU A 77 16.38 -2.32 6.34
CA LEU A 77 14.97 -2.02 6.63
C LEU A 77 14.24 -3.17 7.34
N ASN A 78 14.63 -4.42 7.11
CA ASN A 78 14.06 -5.57 7.82
C ASN A 78 14.37 -5.56 9.33
N LYS A 79 15.40 -4.80 9.75
CA LYS A 79 15.76 -4.61 11.16
C LYS A 79 15.12 -3.37 11.79
N SER A 80 14.45 -2.54 10.98
CA SER A 80 13.83 -1.30 11.45
C SER A 80 12.49 -1.59 12.13
N ASP A 81 12.31 -0.99 13.31
CA ASP A 81 11.11 -1.16 14.13
C ASP A 81 10.20 0.08 14.13
N SER A 82 10.61 1.16 13.46
CA SER A 82 9.82 2.40 13.42
C SER A 82 9.91 3.14 12.10
N LEU A 83 8.91 3.98 11.84
CA LEU A 83 8.86 4.86 10.68
C LEU A 83 10.06 5.80 10.64
N ASP A 84 10.42 6.38 11.78
CA ASP A 84 11.52 7.34 11.90
C ASP A 84 12.89 6.69 11.64
N GLU A 85 13.11 5.49 12.17
CA GLU A 85 14.32 4.71 11.91
C GLU A 85 14.43 4.33 10.43
N SER A 86 13.34 3.83 9.83
CA SER A 86 13.31 3.52 8.39
C SER A 86 13.60 4.74 7.53
N ARG A 87 13.11 5.92 7.93
CA ARG A 87 13.38 7.18 7.23
C ARG A 87 14.86 7.52 7.25
N GLU A 88 15.51 7.42 8.41
CA GLU A 88 16.94 7.71 8.53
C GLU A 88 17.80 6.67 7.82
N ILE A 89 17.43 5.39 7.84
CA ILE A 89 18.06 4.35 7.03
C ILE A 89 18.01 4.74 5.54
N ILE A 90 16.84 5.11 5.03
CA ILE A 90 16.70 5.50 3.61
C ILE A 90 17.61 6.69 3.30
N LYS A 91 17.54 7.77 4.09
CA LYS A 91 18.35 8.98 3.88
C LYS A 91 19.85 8.68 3.84
N ASN A 92 20.34 7.88 4.79
CA ASN A 92 21.76 7.53 4.89
C ASN A 92 22.25 6.67 3.73
N ASN A 93 21.34 6.00 3.01
CA ASN A 93 21.66 5.12 1.89
C ASN A 93 21.32 5.71 0.52
N ILE A 94 20.83 6.96 0.41
CA ILE A 94 20.43 7.58 -0.87
C ILE A 94 21.56 7.54 -1.91
N GLU A 95 22.79 7.88 -1.51
CA GLU A 95 23.93 7.93 -2.41
C GLU A 95 24.30 6.54 -2.94
N GLU A 96 24.27 5.52 -2.09
CA GLU A 96 24.56 4.14 -2.50
C GLU A 96 23.44 3.60 -3.41
N VAL A 97 22.18 3.88 -3.09
CA VAL A 97 21.06 3.53 -3.97
C VAL A 97 21.19 4.19 -5.34
N ARG A 98 21.65 5.45 -5.40
CA ARG A 98 21.92 6.13 -6.67
C ARG A 98 23.00 5.41 -7.47
N SER A 99 24.13 5.10 -6.83
CA SER A 99 25.23 4.34 -7.43
C SER A 99 24.75 2.99 -7.99
N ILE A 100 23.93 2.25 -7.24
CA ILE A 100 23.36 0.97 -7.68
C ILE A 100 22.46 1.16 -8.91
N ALA A 101 21.55 2.13 -8.88
CA ALA A 101 20.64 2.39 -10.00
C ALA A 101 21.41 2.78 -11.27
N GLU A 102 22.38 3.70 -11.16
CA GLU A 102 23.25 4.12 -12.26
C GLU A 102 24.06 2.95 -12.82
N LYS A 103 24.61 2.10 -11.94
CA LYS A 103 25.33 0.89 -12.34
C LYS A 103 24.44 -0.05 -13.15
N VAL A 104 23.22 -0.33 -12.69
CA VAL A 104 22.26 -1.19 -13.41
C VAL A 104 21.93 -0.61 -14.78
N ILE A 105 21.68 0.69 -14.87
CA ILE A 105 21.39 1.38 -16.14
C ILE A 105 22.56 1.21 -17.12
N LYS A 106 23.78 1.47 -16.65
CA LYS A 106 25.00 1.35 -17.45
C LYS A 106 25.27 -0.09 -17.90
N ASP A 107 25.13 -1.06 -17.00
CA ASP A 107 25.33 -2.49 -17.30
C ASP A 107 24.31 -3.03 -18.32
N ASN A 108 23.18 -2.34 -18.49
CA ASN A 108 22.16 -2.65 -19.49
C ASN A 108 22.29 -1.80 -20.77
N ASN A 109 23.42 -1.11 -20.97
CA ASN A 109 23.73 -0.27 -22.14
C ASN A 109 22.85 0.97 -22.31
N TYR A 110 22.34 1.53 -21.20
CA TYR A 110 21.65 2.83 -21.18
C TYR A 110 22.54 3.91 -20.58
N ASN A 111 22.19 5.17 -20.84
CA ASN A 111 22.86 6.36 -20.31
C ASN A 111 21.89 7.33 -19.63
N TYR A 112 20.77 6.81 -19.11
CA TYR A 112 19.78 7.62 -18.41
C TYR A 112 20.32 8.11 -17.07
N ASP A 113 20.04 9.38 -16.75
CA ASP A 113 20.24 9.91 -15.41
C ASP A 113 19.24 9.28 -14.43
N VAL A 114 19.56 9.32 -13.14
CA VAL A 114 18.67 8.87 -12.06
C VAL A 114 18.47 9.98 -11.06
N ASN A 115 17.20 10.34 -10.81
CA ASN A 115 16.84 11.21 -9.72
C ASN A 115 16.23 10.39 -8.58
N ILE A 116 16.72 10.62 -7.36
CA ILE A 116 16.27 9.90 -6.15
C ILE A 116 15.81 10.92 -5.12
N GLU A 117 14.60 10.72 -4.62
CA GLU A 117 13.95 11.66 -3.71
C GLU A 117 13.28 10.93 -2.55
N LEU A 118 13.26 11.59 -1.39
CA LEU A 118 12.36 11.25 -0.29
C LEU A 118 11.44 12.45 -0.07
N SER A 119 10.24 12.38 -0.62
CA SER A 119 9.29 13.50 -0.68
C SER A 119 7.85 13.00 -0.51
N ARG A 120 6.87 13.89 -0.50
CA ARG A 120 5.46 13.49 -0.52
C ARG A 120 4.91 13.48 -1.94
N GLU A 121 4.22 12.41 -2.32
CA GLU A 121 3.71 12.19 -3.67
C GLU A 121 2.29 11.59 -3.63
N ASN A 122 1.50 11.80 -4.69
CA ASN A 122 0.18 11.20 -4.81
C ASN A 122 0.26 9.76 -5.32
N PHE A 123 -0.31 8.84 -4.55
CA PHE A 123 -0.43 7.44 -4.91
C PHE A 123 -1.87 7.13 -5.29
N PRO A 124 -2.11 6.33 -6.33
CA PRO A 124 -3.41 5.72 -6.53
C PRO A 124 -3.68 4.68 -5.44
N GLU A 125 -4.93 4.25 -5.35
CA GLU A 125 -5.31 3.10 -4.53
C GLU A 125 -4.49 1.85 -4.92
N LYS A 126 -4.04 1.10 -3.91
CA LYS A 126 -3.28 -0.14 -4.10
C LYS A 126 -3.69 -1.23 -3.10
N SER A 127 -3.98 -2.40 -3.63
CA SER A 127 -4.26 -3.60 -2.85
C SER A 127 -3.01 -4.44 -2.65
N TYR A 128 -2.77 -4.88 -1.41
CA TYR A 128 -1.70 -5.77 -1.00
C TYR A 128 -2.30 -6.89 -0.15
N GLY A 129 -2.56 -8.06 -0.75
CA GLY A 129 -3.23 -9.16 -0.06
C GLY A 129 -4.62 -8.78 0.45
N ASN A 130 -4.80 -8.79 1.76
CA ASN A 130 -6.04 -8.41 2.45
C ASN A 130 -6.07 -6.93 2.88
N ILE A 131 -5.17 -6.10 2.36
CA ILE A 131 -5.06 -4.68 2.71
C ILE A 131 -5.36 -3.86 1.46
N VAL A 132 -6.18 -2.81 1.58
CA VAL A 132 -6.31 -1.78 0.55
C VAL A 132 -5.80 -0.45 1.12
N LEU A 133 -4.75 0.08 0.50
CA LEU A 133 -4.25 1.41 0.79
C LEU A 133 -4.95 2.43 -0.11
N PRO A 134 -5.63 3.43 0.46
CA PRO A 134 -6.44 4.38 -0.31
C PRO A 134 -5.57 5.30 -1.15
N GLN A 135 -6.16 5.90 -2.18
CA GLN A 135 -5.54 6.99 -2.93
C GLN A 135 -5.22 8.17 -1.99
N GLY A 136 -4.08 8.82 -2.18
CA GLY A 136 -3.74 10.02 -1.43
C GLY A 136 -2.27 10.41 -1.48
N ASN A 137 -1.93 11.46 -0.73
CA ASN A 137 -0.58 11.98 -0.66
C ASN A 137 0.20 11.31 0.50
N TYR A 138 1.32 10.65 0.21
CA TYR A 138 2.12 9.88 1.17
C TYR A 138 3.60 10.25 1.11
N GLU A 139 4.34 10.06 2.20
CA GLU A 139 5.81 10.05 2.15
C GLU A 139 6.28 8.88 1.29
N ALA A 140 7.18 9.15 0.35
CA ALA A 140 7.60 8.22 -0.68
C ALA A 140 9.09 8.35 -0.97
N PHE A 141 9.76 7.21 -0.96
CA PHE A 141 11.07 7.06 -1.56
C PHE A 141 10.89 6.81 -3.06
N ARG A 142 11.43 7.69 -3.90
CA ARG A 142 11.20 7.71 -5.34
C ARG A 142 12.51 7.52 -6.09
N ILE A 143 12.47 6.69 -7.12
CA ILE A 143 13.56 6.52 -8.09
C ILE A 143 13.00 6.81 -9.47
N ILE A 144 13.48 7.88 -10.08
CA ILE A 144 13.04 8.38 -11.38
C ILE A 144 14.16 8.11 -12.38
N ILE A 145 13.90 7.22 -13.34
CA ILE A 145 14.87 6.85 -14.37
C ILE A 145 14.64 7.75 -15.58
N GLY A 146 15.68 8.43 -16.06
CA GLY A 146 15.64 9.31 -17.21
C GLY A 146 14.56 10.39 -17.08
N SER A 147 13.72 10.52 -18.11
CA SER A 147 12.65 11.52 -18.15
C SER A 147 11.48 11.24 -17.20
N GLY A 148 11.38 10.03 -16.64
CA GLY A 148 10.32 9.66 -15.70
C GLY A 148 8.91 9.66 -16.29
N GLN A 149 8.75 9.41 -17.60
CA GLN A 149 7.46 9.45 -18.28
C GLN A 149 6.79 8.07 -18.40
N GLY A 150 7.49 7.02 -17.99
CA GLY A 150 7.01 5.65 -18.09
C GLY A 150 6.09 5.22 -16.95
N ARG A 151 5.49 4.04 -17.11
CA ARG A 151 4.63 3.44 -16.07
C ARG A 151 5.36 3.31 -14.74
N ASN A 152 4.58 3.53 -13.69
CA ASN A 152 5.00 3.44 -12.31
C ASN A 152 5.11 1.99 -11.80
N TRP A 153 5.97 1.77 -10.82
CA TRP A 153 5.95 0.59 -9.96
C TRP A 153 5.82 1.05 -8.51
N TRP A 154 4.85 0.50 -7.77
CA TRP A 154 4.39 1.02 -6.49
C TRP A 154 4.48 -0.04 -5.40
N CYS A 155 4.98 0.37 -4.23
CA CYS A 155 5.13 -0.53 -3.09
C CYS A 155 5.13 0.23 -1.75
N VAL A 156 5.22 -0.49 -0.64
CA VAL A 156 5.36 0.04 0.73
C VAL A 156 6.69 -0.43 1.30
N MET A 157 7.60 0.53 1.52
CA MET A 157 8.94 0.30 2.05
C MET A 157 8.91 0.09 3.57
N PHE A 158 8.07 0.86 4.25
CA PHE A 158 7.77 0.69 5.67
C PHE A 158 6.25 0.80 5.92
N PRO A 159 5.63 -0.18 6.59
CA PRO A 159 6.21 -1.49 6.92
C PRO A 159 6.63 -2.29 5.65
N PRO A 160 7.56 -3.24 5.76
CA PRO A 160 8.33 -3.82 4.65
C PRO A 160 7.54 -4.76 3.71
N LEU A 161 6.54 -4.25 2.97
CA LEU A 161 5.80 -5.04 1.98
C LEU A 161 6.58 -5.31 0.69
N CYS A 162 7.61 -4.51 0.39
CA CYS A 162 8.42 -4.68 -0.81
C CYS A 162 9.28 -5.95 -0.85
N PHE A 163 9.36 -6.66 0.27
CA PHE A 163 10.29 -7.78 0.45
C PHE A 163 9.58 -9.11 0.64
N VAL A 164 8.27 -9.14 0.38
CA VAL A 164 7.41 -10.28 0.67
C VAL A 164 7.53 -11.31 -0.45
N ASP A 165 8.04 -12.49 -0.11
CA ASP A 165 8.01 -13.70 -0.94
C ASP A 165 6.56 -14.23 -1.02
N GLU A 166 6.10 -14.56 -2.23
CA GLU A 166 4.74 -15.05 -2.51
C GLU A 166 4.34 -16.24 -1.61
N SER A 167 5.29 -17.09 -1.24
CA SER A 167 5.05 -18.25 -0.36
C SER A 167 4.73 -17.89 1.10
N LYS A 168 5.12 -16.70 1.55
CA LYS A 168 4.94 -16.21 2.94
C LYS A 168 4.01 -15.01 3.03
N ALA A 169 3.36 -14.65 1.92
CA ALA A 169 2.70 -13.37 1.76
C ALA A 169 1.64 -13.10 2.82
N LYS A 170 0.84 -14.10 3.18
CA LYS A 170 -0.22 -13.95 4.19
C LYS A 170 0.31 -13.50 5.56
N ILE A 171 1.40 -14.11 6.04
CA ILE A 171 1.98 -13.81 7.35
C ILE A 171 2.55 -12.39 7.37
N GLU A 172 3.20 -11.97 6.29
CA GLU A 172 3.78 -10.62 6.20
C GLU A 172 2.72 -9.52 6.05
N TYR A 173 1.59 -9.80 5.40
CA TYR A 173 0.45 -8.88 5.36
C TYR A 173 -0.17 -8.67 6.75
N GLU A 174 -0.37 -9.75 7.52
CA GLU A 174 -0.89 -9.66 8.89
C GLU A 174 0.06 -8.86 9.82
N LYS A 175 1.37 -9.12 9.73
CA LYS A 175 2.37 -8.32 10.47
C LYS A 175 2.35 -6.85 10.08
N THR A 176 2.20 -6.56 8.79
CA THR A 176 2.14 -5.18 8.29
C THR A 176 0.91 -4.46 8.80
N GLN A 177 -0.26 -5.09 8.79
CA GLN A 177 -1.47 -4.53 9.39
C GLN A 177 -1.26 -4.14 10.84
N ASN A 178 -0.66 -5.02 11.64
CA ASN A 178 -0.37 -4.75 13.05
C ASN A 178 0.61 -3.58 13.21
N LYS A 179 1.69 -3.54 12.43
CA LYS A 179 2.66 -2.43 12.47
C LYS A 179 2.01 -1.09 12.06
N ILE A 180 1.15 -1.07 11.05
CA ILE A 180 0.41 0.13 10.67
C ILE A 180 -0.45 0.60 11.85
N LYS A 181 -1.22 -0.30 12.47
CA LYS A 181 -2.08 0.02 13.63
C LYS A 181 -1.28 0.53 14.82
N GLU A 182 -0.12 -0.06 15.11
CA GLU A 182 0.80 0.41 16.15
C GLU A 182 1.31 1.83 15.88
N GLU A 183 1.72 2.13 14.65
CA GLU A 183 2.21 3.47 14.26
C GLU A 183 1.09 4.53 14.30
N VAL A 184 -0.12 4.17 13.87
CA VAL A 184 -1.32 5.02 14.01
C VAL A 184 -1.57 5.33 15.49
N ASN A 185 -1.60 4.32 16.36
CA ASN A 185 -1.83 4.50 17.80
C ASN A 185 -0.73 5.34 18.49
N LYS A 186 0.55 5.18 18.09
CA LYS A 186 1.67 6.00 18.59
C LYS A 186 1.47 7.47 18.23
N LYS A 187 0.97 7.76 17.03
CA LYS A 187 0.69 9.12 16.57
C LYS A 187 -0.48 9.73 17.35
N ASP A 188 -1.59 9.01 17.49
CA ASP A 188 -2.73 9.48 18.28
C ASP A 188 -2.34 9.75 19.74
N SER A 189 -1.44 8.94 20.30
CA SER A 189 -0.90 9.16 21.65
C SER A 189 -0.02 10.40 21.74
N LYS A 190 0.79 10.72 20.72
CA LYS A 190 1.60 11.95 20.66
C LYS A 190 0.72 13.20 20.52
N ASP A 191 -0.33 13.13 19.69
CA ASP A 191 -1.24 14.25 19.45
C ASP A 191 -2.23 14.47 20.62
N ASN A 192 -2.52 13.44 21.44
CA ASN A 192 -3.39 13.54 22.61
C ASN A 192 -2.72 14.07 23.90
N ILE A 193 -1.41 14.35 23.93
CA ILE A 193 -0.77 15.02 25.10
C ILE A 193 -0.91 16.54 24.96
N LYS A 194 -2.14 17.06 25.04
CA LYS A 194 -2.44 18.45 25.44
C LYS A 194 -3.93 18.71 25.72
N ILE A 195 -4.59 17.84 26.49
CA ILE A 195 -5.80 18.27 27.21
C ILE A 195 -5.53 18.18 28.70
N LYS A 196 -4.75 19.16 29.21
CA LYS A 196 -4.96 19.61 30.59
C LYS A 196 -6.37 20.21 30.59
N PHE A 197 -7.35 19.46 31.08
CA PHE A 197 -8.70 19.96 31.29
C PHE A 197 -8.64 21.09 32.31
N LYS A 198 -8.45 22.31 31.82
CA LYS A 198 -8.57 23.56 32.60
C LYS A 198 -9.94 23.66 33.28
N VAL A 199 -10.93 22.92 32.77
CA VAL A 199 -12.27 22.78 33.36
C VAL A 199 -12.23 22.12 34.74
N VAL A 200 -11.36 21.14 34.97
CA VAL A 200 -11.24 20.46 36.28
C VAL A 200 -10.59 21.38 37.31
N GLU A 201 -9.57 22.16 36.92
CA GLU A 201 -8.95 23.17 37.80
C GLU A 201 -9.89 24.36 38.13
N VAL A 202 -10.81 24.70 37.23
CA VAL A 202 -11.79 25.78 37.48
C VAL A 202 -12.92 25.31 38.40
N ILE A 203 -13.36 24.05 38.29
CA ILE A 203 -14.37 23.47 39.20
C ILE A 203 -13.80 23.31 40.62
N ASP A 204 -12.54 22.90 40.77
CA ASP A 204 -11.88 22.79 42.08
C ASP A 204 -11.67 24.15 42.77
N ASN A 205 -11.55 25.24 42.01
CA ASN A 205 -11.46 26.60 42.55
C ASN A 205 -12.84 27.26 42.80
N LEU A 206 -13.93 26.70 42.27
CA LEU A 206 -15.30 27.11 42.54
C LEU A 206 -15.94 26.35 43.71
N LEU A 207 -15.35 25.22 44.11
CA LEU A 207 -15.77 24.39 45.23
C LEU A 207 -14.92 24.58 46.50
N LYS A 208 -14.03 25.59 46.51
CA LYS A 208 -13.40 26.15 47.71
C LYS A 208 -14.04 27.48 48.05
#